data_AF-A0A6L8B8G0-F1
#
_entry.id   AF-A0A6L8B8G0-F1
#
_cell.length_a   1.000
_cell.length_b   1.000
_cell.length_c   1.000
_cell.angle_alpha   90.00
_cell.angle_beta   90.00
_cell.angle_gamma   90.00
#
_symmetry.space_group_name_H-M   'P 1'
#
loop_
_entity.id
_entity.type
_entity.pdbx_description
1 polymer ?
#
loop_
_entity_poly.entity_id
_entity_poly.type
_entity_poly.pdbx_seq_one_letter_code
_entity_poly.pdbx_strand_id
1 'polypeptide(L)'
;MKNVIIKIAGLILMVVSFIAFIAKADAFPIASENLLPWSVWFTIAVLVNMVVWFPIMKLVSFAIGVIWFYAFIAALVPDTSTASGTVESLDWDDPDGVAEIGEAIFKVKGQCAACHTLDTSAPKGRCPDLSDIGAIAVTRQPGVSSKQYLIESLYEPAKYLVPGYGKIMPEVWKNPIALTKVEIEAVIAFLQSQGGEIDPTPFDEPINRADADTTTVTLEPLLTGDIEKGRKVFIDTACVSCHVVQGVENPKAGDENVDFEVVTAPELSDVAAVYEMRYIEESILLPHKEILSGYGNVKVTSKGVLYDGTLVSQDEEKIVVKTKADDGTETEHTILLSDIDEEPITDLSNLLDDGYFTVTITPADSDIPISGEIVEEDADTVTVKVGEETQIVSKTDVKMQMTLIDYDDVETVGEHVSGSLDDDEIVMIVDGTEESFDPFDFQSGMQTLAKGRKLNERSPMPDNFPILLSVEDMANLLAFLSSLTGATATEETSTDDVGEVTSE
;
A
#
# COMPACT_ATOMS: atom_id res chain seq x y z
N MET A 1 29.73 -47.64 -45.66
CA MET A 1 28.26 -47.87 -45.63
C MET A 1 27.75 -48.26 -44.24
N LYS A 2 28.23 -49.35 -43.60
CA LYS A 2 27.75 -49.77 -42.25
C LYS A 2 27.73 -48.65 -41.20
N ASN A 3 28.80 -47.86 -41.08
CA ASN A 3 28.87 -46.77 -40.09
C ASN A 3 27.92 -45.60 -40.38
N VAL A 4 27.53 -45.41 -41.64
CA VAL A 4 26.58 -44.34 -42.04
C VAL A 4 25.14 -44.77 -41.73
N ILE A 5 24.83 -46.06 -41.95
CA ILE A 5 23.51 -46.62 -41.65
C ILE A 5 23.23 -46.58 -40.14
N ILE A 6 24.21 -46.95 -39.30
CA ILE A 6 24.08 -46.91 -37.84
C ILE A 6 23.85 -45.48 -37.34
N LYS A 7 24.57 -44.51 -37.92
CA LYS A 7 24.43 -43.08 -37.62
C LYS A 7 23.04 -42.54 -37.93
N ILE A 8 22.52 -42.85 -39.12
CA ILE A 8 21.19 -42.42 -39.56
C ILE A 8 20.10 -43.09 -38.72
N ALA A 9 20.23 -44.39 -38.44
CA ALA A 9 19.28 -45.12 -37.61
C ALA A 9 19.20 -44.56 -36.17
N GLY A 10 20.34 -44.21 -35.57
CA GLY A 10 20.38 -43.58 -34.24
C GLY A 10 19.72 -42.20 -34.21
N LEU A 11 19.89 -41.40 -35.27
CA LEU A 11 19.24 -40.08 -35.37
C LEU A 11 17.72 -40.21 -35.53
N ILE A 12 17.26 -41.12 -36.40
CA ILE A 12 15.83 -41.39 -36.57
C ILE A 12 15.21 -41.88 -35.26
N LEU A 13 15.87 -42.80 -34.55
CA LEU A 13 15.38 -43.30 -33.27
C LEU A 13 15.24 -42.18 -32.23
N MET A 14 16.21 -41.26 -32.18
CA MET A 14 16.17 -40.10 -31.27
C MET A 14 14.98 -39.18 -31.59
N VAL A 15 14.78 -38.83 -32.87
CA VAL A 15 13.68 -37.94 -33.28
C VAL A 15 12.32 -38.60 -33.08
N VAL A 16 12.17 -39.87 -33.47
CA VAL A 16 10.92 -40.62 -33.30
C VAL A 16 10.57 -40.78 -31.82
N SER A 17 11.55 -41.09 -30.96
CA SER A 17 11.31 -41.24 -29.52
C SER A 17 10.95 -39.92 -28.86
N PHE A 18 11.53 -38.81 -29.31
CA PHE A 18 11.18 -37.47 -28.82
C PHE A 18 9.76 -37.07 -29.20
N ILE A 19 9.38 -37.26 -30.47
CA ILE A 19 8.02 -36.97 -30.96
C ILE A 19 7.00 -37.88 -30.26
N ALA A 20 7.30 -39.16 -30.12
CA ALA A 20 6.42 -40.11 -29.44
C ALA A 20 6.23 -39.78 -27.95
N PHE A 21 7.28 -39.27 -27.29
CA PHE A 21 7.20 -38.78 -25.91
C PHE A 21 6.27 -37.56 -25.81
N ILE A 22 6.45 -36.55 -26.66
CA ILE A 22 5.58 -35.35 -26.69
C ILE A 22 4.14 -35.72 -27.02
N ALA A 23 3.92 -36.65 -27.94
CA ALA A 23 2.60 -37.11 -28.36
C ALA A 23 1.93 -38.08 -27.37
N LYS A 24 2.56 -38.40 -26.23
CA LYS A 24 2.09 -39.40 -25.25
C LYS A 24 1.74 -40.75 -25.88
N ALA A 25 2.50 -41.17 -26.89
CA ALA A 25 2.24 -42.41 -27.62
C ALA A 25 2.57 -43.66 -26.79
N ASP A 26 1.87 -44.76 -27.04
CA ASP A 26 2.12 -46.06 -26.40
C ASP A 26 3.57 -46.52 -26.58
N ALA A 27 4.12 -47.18 -25.55
CA ALA A 27 5.52 -47.57 -25.51
C ALA A 27 5.95 -48.45 -26.72
N PHE A 28 7.16 -48.22 -27.22
CA PHE A 28 7.66 -48.87 -28.43
C PHE A 28 7.78 -50.39 -28.28
N PRO A 29 7.13 -51.20 -29.15
CA PRO A 29 7.12 -52.65 -29.01
C PRO A 29 8.42 -53.28 -29.54
N ILE A 30 9.21 -53.86 -28.64
CA ILE A 30 10.22 -54.86 -28.99
C ILE A 30 9.87 -56.13 -28.23
N ALA A 31 9.35 -57.13 -28.95
CA ALA A 31 9.09 -58.50 -28.48
C ALA A 31 8.38 -58.60 -27.11
N SER A 32 7.05 -58.46 -27.15
CA SER A 32 5.98 -58.90 -26.22
C SER A 32 6.13 -58.89 -24.68
N GLU A 33 7.27 -58.69 -24.05
CA GLU A 33 7.38 -58.81 -22.58
C GLU A 33 8.24 -57.75 -21.87
N ASN A 34 8.90 -56.83 -22.57
CA ASN A 34 9.63 -55.72 -21.93
C ASN A 34 9.55 -54.42 -22.76
N LEU A 35 8.46 -53.67 -22.58
CA LEU A 35 8.28 -52.35 -23.20
C LEU A 35 9.05 -51.29 -22.41
N LEU A 36 10.20 -50.84 -22.94
CA LEU A 36 10.87 -49.67 -22.39
C LEU A 36 10.09 -48.39 -22.75
N PRO A 37 9.89 -47.46 -21.81
CA PRO A 37 9.28 -46.16 -22.09
C PRO A 37 10.05 -45.38 -23.16
N TRP A 38 9.36 -44.52 -23.91
CA TRP A 38 9.97 -43.65 -24.92
C TRP A 38 11.07 -42.75 -24.36
N SER A 39 10.98 -42.35 -23.09
CA SER A 39 12.03 -41.64 -22.36
C SER A 39 13.35 -42.42 -22.28
N VAL A 40 13.28 -43.73 -22.07
CA VAL A 40 14.46 -44.61 -22.01
C VAL A 40 15.05 -44.80 -23.40
N TRP A 41 14.23 -44.97 -24.44
CA TRP A 41 14.71 -45.03 -25.81
C TRP A 41 15.36 -43.73 -26.28
N PHE A 42 14.78 -42.60 -25.92
CA PHE A 42 15.31 -41.29 -26.25
C PHE A 42 16.68 -41.06 -25.59
N THR A 43 16.81 -41.34 -24.29
CA THR A 43 18.10 -41.21 -23.57
C THR A 43 19.18 -42.12 -24.15
N ILE A 44 18.86 -43.39 -24.46
CA ILE A 44 19.78 -44.30 -25.14
C ILE A 44 20.19 -43.75 -26.50
N ALA A 45 19.25 -43.21 -27.28
CA ALA A 45 19.53 -42.65 -28.59
C ALA A 45 20.43 -41.41 -28.51
N VAL A 46 20.22 -40.51 -27.54
CA VAL A 46 21.10 -39.36 -27.29
C VAL A 46 22.53 -39.82 -27.00
N LEU A 47 22.70 -40.80 -26.09
CA LEU A 47 24.02 -41.34 -25.73
C LEU A 47 24.73 -41.99 -26.92
N VAL A 48 24.00 -42.79 -27.72
CA VAL A 48 24.54 -43.42 -28.94
C VAL A 48 24.97 -42.35 -29.94
N ASN A 49 24.16 -41.31 -30.15
CA ASN A 49 24.51 -40.24 -31.08
C ASN A 49 25.74 -39.43 -30.60
N MET A 50 25.87 -39.18 -29.29
CA MET A 50 27.04 -38.51 -28.71
C MET A 50 28.34 -39.30 -28.88
N VAL A 51 28.28 -40.63 -28.89
CA VAL A 51 29.48 -41.47 -29.07
C VAL A 51 29.87 -41.57 -30.55
N VAL A 52 28.91 -41.74 -31.44
CA VAL A 52 29.16 -42.17 -32.83
C VAL A 52 29.39 -41.00 -33.80
N TRP A 53 28.92 -39.79 -33.49
CA TRP A 53 28.96 -38.65 -34.41
C TRP A 53 30.13 -37.68 -34.24
N PHE A 54 30.32 -36.80 -35.25
CA PHE A 54 31.29 -35.69 -35.25
C PHE A 54 30.84 -34.56 -34.29
N PRO A 55 31.76 -33.67 -33.85
CA PRO A 55 31.53 -32.73 -32.74
C PRO A 55 30.23 -31.91 -32.83
N ILE A 56 29.87 -31.43 -34.03
CA ILE A 56 28.66 -30.63 -34.27
C ILE A 56 27.39 -31.42 -33.93
N MET A 57 27.30 -32.67 -34.37
CA MET A 57 26.13 -33.52 -34.14
C MET A 57 26.04 -34.01 -32.69
N LYS A 58 27.17 -34.05 -31.96
CA LYS A 58 27.16 -34.30 -30.51
C LYS A 58 26.51 -33.15 -29.76
N LEU A 59 26.83 -31.91 -30.15
CA LEU A 59 26.24 -30.71 -29.56
C LEU A 59 24.72 -30.67 -29.79
N VAL A 60 24.27 -30.97 -31.01
CA VAL A 60 22.83 -31.03 -31.33
C VAL A 60 22.12 -32.12 -30.51
N SER A 61 22.71 -33.31 -30.40
CA SER A 61 22.12 -34.40 -29.61
C SER A 61 22.06 -34.06 -28.12
N PHE A 62 23.08 -33.38 -27.59
CA PHE A 62 23.10 -32.90 -26.22
C PHE A 62 22.04 -31.82 -25.97
N ALA A 63 21.92 -30.83 -26.86
CA ALA A 63 20.93 -29.76 -26.75
C ALA A 63 19.49 -30.30 -26.75
N ILE A 64 19.17 -31.24 -27.67
CA ILE A 64 17.85 -31.89 -27.70
C ILE A 64 17.65 -32.75 -26.44
N GLY A 65 18.72 -33.39 -25.93
CA GLY A 65 18.70 -34.10 -24.66
C GLY A 65 18.34 -33.21 -23.46
N VAL A 66 18.89 -32.00 -23.40
CA VAL A 66 18.57 -31.01 -22.36
C VAL A 66 17.13 -30.52 -22.48
N ILE A 67 16.68 -30.16 -23.69
CA ILE A 67 15.29 -29.74 -23.95
C ILE A 67 14.31 -30.84 -23.52
N TRP A 68 14.58 -32.09 -23.89
CA TRP A 68 13.78 -33.24 -23.47
C TRP A 68 13.80 -33.44 -21.96
N PHE A 69 14.93 -33.27 -21.29
CA PHE A 69 15.02 -33.39 -19.83
C PHE A 69 14.12 -32.38 -19.12
N TYR A 70 14.13 -31.11 -19.56
CA TYR A 70 13.22 -30.10 -19.03
C TYR A 70 11.75 -30.46 -19.29
N ALA A 71 11.41 -30.91 -20.50
CA ALA A 71 10.05 -31.36 -20.81
C ALA A 71 9.62 -32.59 -19.97
N PHE A 72 10.56 -33.50 -19.68
CA PHE A 72 10.31 -34.68 -18.85
C PHE A 72 10.07 -34.31 -17.39
N ILE A 73 10.88 -33.40 -16.83
CA ILE A 73 10.66 -32.88 -15.48
C ILE A 73 9.33 -32.13 -15.40
N ALA A 74 9.01 -31.29 -16.39
CA ALA A 74 7.72 -30.60 -16.44
C ALA A 74 6.54 -31.58 -16.48
N ALA A 75 6.66 -32.71 -17.20
CA ALA A 75 5.61 -33.73 -17.25
C ALA A 75 5.48 -34.59 -15.97
N LEU A 76 6.44 -34.54 -15.05
CA LEU A 76 6.36 -35.20 -13.74
C LEU A 76 5.67 -34.32 -12.69
N VAL A 77 5.54 -33.03 -12.96
CA VAL A 77 4.83 -32.09 -12.10
C VAL A 77 3.32 -32.28 -12.34
N PRO A 78 2.51 -32.61 -11.32
CA PRO A 78 1.05 -32.69 -11.46
C PRO A 78 0.48 -31.36 -11.97
N ASP A 79 -0.51 -31.44 -12.86
CA ASP A 79 -1.18 -30.28 -13.50
C ASP A 79 -1.80 -29.29 -12.48
N THR A 80 -1.80 -29.62 -11.18
CA THR A 80 -2.27 -28.76 -10.08
C THR A 80 -1.36 -27.57 -9.76
N SER A 81 -0.19 -27.44 -10.39
CA SER A 81 0.80 -26.40 -10.06
C SER A 81 1.08 -25.39 -11.18
N THR A 82 0.29 -25.42 -12.26
CA THR A 82 0.28 -24.37 -13.28
C THR A 82 -0.84 -23.38 -13.01
N ALA A 83 -0.60 -22.45 -12.09
CA ALA A 83 -1.36 -21.21 -11.89
C ALA A 83 -1.16 -20.22 -13.07
N SER A 84 -1.45 -20.69 -14.29
CA SER A 84 -1.50 -19.90 -15.52
C SER A 84 -2.68 -20.29 -16.42
N GLY A 85 -3.47 -21.31 -16.04
CA GLY A 85 -4.77 -21.55 -16.65
C GLY A 85 -5.82 -20.65 -16.03
N THR A 86 -6.60 -19.96 -16.85
CA THR A 86 -7.81 -19.26 -16.39
C THR A 86 -8.71 -20.27 -15.69
N VAL A 87 -9.06 -20.05 -14.42
CA VAL A 87 -9.98 -20.95 -13.70
C VAL A 87 -11.39 -20.71 -14.23
N GLU A 88 -11.89 -21.64 -15.04
CA GLU A 88 -13.22 -21.53 -15.67
C GLU A 88 -14.36 -22.07 -14.79
N SER A 89 -14.07 -23.00 -13.88
CA SER A 89 -15.06 -23.60 -12.99
C SER A 89 -14.43 -24.15 -11.71
N LEU A 90 -15.21 -24.20 -10.61
CA LEU A 90 -14.83 -24.78 -9.33
C LEU A 90 -15.63 -26.06 -9.05
N ASP A 91 -14.97 -27.04 -8.43
CA ASP A 91 -15.60 -28.28 -7.99
C ASP A 91 -16.00 -28.18 -6.52
N TRP A 92 -17.24 -27.73 -6.27
CA TRP A 92 -17.75 -27.56 -4.91
C TRP A 92 -18.13 -28.87 -4.20
N ASP A 93 -18.00 -30.03 -4.86
CA ASP A 93 -18.07 -31.32 -4.17
C ASP A 93 -16.81 -31.57 -3.31
N ASP A 94 -15.72 -30.84 -3.56
CA ASP A 94 -14.48 -30.80 -2.76
C ASP A 94 -14.10 -29.35 -2.38
N PRO A 95 -14.71 -28.78 -1.32
CA PRO A 95 -14.43 -27.41 -0.88
C PRO A 95 -12.97 -27.16 -0.49
N ASP A 96 -12.28 -28.17 0.03
CA ASP A 96 -10.86 -28.06 0.39
C ASP A 96 -10.00 -27.94 -0.88
N GLY A 97 -10.31 -28.71 -1.92
CA GLY A 97 -9.70 -28.55 -3.25
C GLY A 97 -9.93 -27.17 -3.87
N VAL A 98 -11.11 -26.57 -3.66
CA VAL A 98 -11.39 -25.19 -4.07
C VAL A 98 -10.53 -24.18 -3.30
N ALA A 99 -10.33 -24.39 -1.99
CA ALA A 99 -9.44 -23.57 -1.19
C ALA A 99 -7.96 -23.68 -1.62
N GLU A 100 -7.49 -24.86 -2.05
CA GLU A 100 -6.14 -25.02 -2.61
C GLU A 100 -5.94 -24.20 -3.90
N ILE A 101 -6.95 -24.14 -4.77
CA ILE A 101 -6.95 -23.26 -5.96
C ILE A 101 -6.90 -21.79 -5.52
N GLY A 102 -7.70 -21.43 -4.51
CA GLY A 102 -7.72 -20.10 -3.93
C GLY A 102 -6.37 -19.66 -3.37
N GLU A 103 -5.66 -20.56 -2.69
CA GLU A 103 -4.30 -20.30 -2.17
C GLU A 103 -3.31 -19.99 -3.30
N ALA A 104 -3.37 -20.74 -4.40
CA ALA A 104 -2.51 -20.51 -5.55
C ALA A 104 -2.79 -19.13 -6.19
N ILE A 105 -4.06 -18.75 -6.33
CA ILE A 105 -4.46 -17.42 -6.82
C ILE A 105 -3.99 -16.34 -5.86
N PHE A 106 -4.24 -16.49 -4.56
CA PHE A 106 -3.84 -15.55 -3.50
C PHE A 106 -2.35 -15.21 -3.56
N LYS A 107 -1.49 -16.21 -3.80
CA LYS A 107 -0.03 -16.01 -3.88
C LYS A 107 0.45 -15.46 -5.22
N VAL A 108 -0.22 -15.81 -6.32
CA VAL A 108 0.29 -15.57 -7.68
C VAL A 108 -0.50 -14.51 -8.42
N LYS A 109 -1.72 -14.78 -8.88
CA LYS A 109 -2.47 -13.81 -9.68
C LYS A 109 -3.00 -12.65 -8.84
N GLY A 110 -3.51 -12.96 -7.65
CA GLY A 110 -4.01 -11.98 -6.69
C GLY A 110 -2.93 -11.14 -6.03
N GLN A 111 -1.67 -11.62 -6.01
CA GLN A 111 -0.54 -10.98 -5.31
C GLN A 111 -0.84 -10.57 -3.86
N CYS A 112 -1.86 -11.17 -3.23
CA CYS A 112 -2.35 -10.79 -1.92
C CYS A 112 -1.27 -11.00 -0.85
N ALA A 113 -0.45 -12.04 -1.02
CA ALA A 113 0.69 -12.34 -0.14
C ALA A 113 1.81 -11.28 -0.14
N ALA A 114 1.84 -10.36 -1.12
CA ALA A 114 2.78 -9.24 -1.13
C ALA A 114 2.42 -8.17 -0.07
N CYS A 115 1.15 -8.14 0.33
CA CYS A 115 0.56 -7.13 1.18
C CYS A 115 0.11 -7.71 2.53
N HIS A 116 -0.52 -8.88 2.49
CA HIS A 116 -1.10 -9.56 3.66
C HIS A 116 -0.25 -10.74 4.11
N THR A 117 -0.04 -10.82 5.43
CA THR A 117 0.57 -11.98 6.08
C THR A 117 -0.50 -13.00 6.51
N LEU A 118 -0.09 -14.26 6.65
CA LEU A 118 -0.83 -15.37 7.26
C LEU A 118 -0.02 -15.99 8.41
N ASP A 119 0.87 -15.18 8.99
CA ASP A 119 1.73 -15.55 10.11
C ASP A 119 1.51 -14.55 11.25
N THR A 120 0.84 -15.01 12.30
CA THR A 120 0.58 -14.25 13.54
C THR A 120 1.85 -13.78 14.26
N SER A 121 3.03 -14.32 13.91
CA SER A 121 4.31 -13.89 14.47
C SER A 121 5.03 -12.83 13.63
N ALA A 122 4.53 -12.55 12.42
CA ALA A 122 5.07 -11.49 11.58
C ALA A 122 4.83 -10.10 12.23
N PRO A 123 5.75 -9.14 12.07
CA PRO A 123 5.51 -7.75 12.45
C PRO A 123 4.23 -7.22 11.79
N LYS A 124 3.52 -6.31 12.47
CA LYS A 124 2.36 -5.64 11.88
C LYS A 124 2.81 -4.91 10.61
N GLY A 125 2.24 -5.31 9.47
CA GLY A 125 2.54 -4.72 8.18
C GLY A 125 1.62 -3.55 7.84
N ARG A 126 1.74 -3.06 6.61
CA ARG A 126 0.87 -2.01 6.04
C ARG A 126 -0.57 -2.47 5.79
N CYS A 127 -0.82 -3.78 5.80
CA CYS A 127 -2.13 -4.38 5.55
C CYS A 127 -2.51 -5.31 6.71
N PRO A 128 -3.82 -5.54 6.96
CA PRO A 128 -4.28 -6.45 8.00
C PRO A 128 -3.71 -7.86 7.88
N ASP A 129 -3.30 -8.45 9.00
CA ASP A 129 -3.03 -9.89 9.09
C ASP A 129 -4.32 -10.66 8.76
N LEU A 130 -4.21 -11.64 7.87
CA LEU A 130 -5.30 -12.51 7.44
C LEU A 130 -5.28 -13.87 8.13
N SER A 131 -4.35 -14.09 9.06
CA SER A 131 -4.39 -15.24 9.96
C SER A 131 -5.75 -15.29 10.67
N ASP A 132 -6.36 -16.48 10.66
CA ASP A 132 -7.68 -16.73 11.26
C ASP A 132 -8.84 -15.88 10.69
N ILE A 133 -8.68 -15.24 9.52
CA ILE A 133 -9.69 -14.33 8.95
C ILE A 133 -11.05 -15.02 8.74
N GLY A 134 -11.07 -16.32 8.43
CA GLY A 134 -12.29 -17.09 8.28
C GLY A 134 -13.14 -17.11 9.55
N ALA A 135 -12.51 -17.09 10.72
CA ALA A 135 -13.17 -17.02 12.03
C ALA A 135 -13.51 -15.59 12.46
N ILE A 136 -12.57 -14.65 12.28
CA ILE A 136 -12.70 -13.29 12.84
C ILE A 136 -13.44 -12.32 11.92
N ALA A 137 -13.66 -12.64 10.64
CA ALA A 137 -14.35 -11.75 9.71
C ALA A 137 -15.73 -11.29 10.21
N VAL A 138 -16.47 -12.17 10.89
CA VAL A 138 -17.78 -11.84 11.50
C VAL A 138 -17.68 -10.80 12.62
N THR A 139 -16.52 -10.66 13.27
CA THR A 139 -16.31 -9.68 14.34
C THR A 139 -15.85 -8.34 13.81
N ARG A 140 -15.48 -8.23 12.53
CA ARG A 140 -15.03 -6.98 11.91
C ARG A 140 -16.21 -6.03 11.69
N GLN A 141 -17.32 -6.54 11.17
CA GLN A 141 -18.50 -5.72 10.88
C GLN A 141 -19.75 -6.31 11.54
N PRO A 142 -20.33 -5.66 12.57
CA PRO A 142 -21.50 -6.16 13.25
C PRO A 142 -22.68 -6.42 12.31
N GLY A 143 -23.22 -7.65 12.33
CA GLY A 143 -24.39 -8.03 11.53
C GLY A 143 -24.06 -8.51 10.11
N VAL A 144 -22.78 -8.57 9.72
CA VAL A 144 -22.33 -9.09 8.42
C VAL A 144 -21.71 -10.48 8.59
N SER A 145 -22.05 -11.42 7.71
CA SER A 145 -21.48 -12.78 7.76
C SER A 145 -20.01 -12.78 7.31
N SER A 146 -19.22 -13.78 7.74
CA SER A 146 -17.82 -13.93 7.34
C SER A 146 -17.65 -13.89 5.81
N LYS A 147 -18.47 -14.65 5.08
CA LYS A 147 -18.46 -14.65 3.62
C LYS A 147 -18.84 -13.31 3.00
N GLN A 148 -19.88 -12.66 3.51
CA GLN A 148 -20.31 -11.37 2.97
C GLN A 148 -19.23 -10.30 3.20
N TYR A 149 -18.56 -10.33 4.36
CA TYR A 149 -17.43 -9.47 4.67
C TYR A 149 -16.26 -9.69 3.68
N LEU A 150 -15.93 -10.93 3.36
CA LEU A 150 -14.86 -11.26 2.40
C LEU A 150 -15.23 -10.83 0.97
N ILE A 151 -16.49 -11.02 0.55
CA ILE A 151 -16.99 -10.52 -0.74
C ILE A 151 -16.84 -8.99 -0.76
N GLU A 152 -17.33 -8.30 0.27
CA GLU A 152 -17.24 -6.84 0.36
C GLU A 152 -15.78 -6.36 0.34
N SER A 153 -14.88 -7.04 1.06
CA SER A 153 -13.45 -6.70 1.11
C SER A 153 -12.75 -6.86 -0.24
N LEU A 154 -13.16 -7.81 -1.07
CA LEU A 154 -12.54 -8.06 -2.38
C LEU A 154 -13.14 -7.17 -3.49
N TYR A 155 -14.43 -6.87 -3.44
CA TYR A 155 -15.11 -6.05 -4.45
C TYR A 155 -15.10 -4.55 -4.15
N GLU A 156 -15.22 -4.18 -2.87
CA GLU A 156 -15.33 -2.80 -2.39
C GLU A 156 -14.50 -2.61 -1.09
N PRO A 157 -13.16 -2.81 -1.12
CA PRO A 157 -12.30 -2.77 0.07
C PRO A 157 -12.40 -1.46 0.87
N ALA A 158 -12.77 -0.36 0.21
CA ALA A 158 -12.92 0.95 0.84
C ALA A 158 -14.18 1.08 1.72
N LYS A 159 -15.13 0.15 1.61
CA LYS A 159 -16.41 0.22 2.31
C LYS A 159 -16.29 -0.08 3.80
N TYR A 160 -15.33 -0.92 4.17
CA TYR A 160 -14.95 -1.17 5.55
C TYR A 160 -13.42 -1.23 5.65
N LEU A 161 -12.84 -0.21 6.26
CA LEU A 161 -11.42 -0.18 6.60
C LEU A 161 -11.23 -0.72 8.01
N VAL A 162 -10.37 -1.73 8.16
CA VAL A 162 -9.98 -2.22 9.48
C VAL A 162 -9.28 -1.08 10.22
N PRO A 163 -9.65 -0.78 11.49
CA PRO A 163 -9.00 0.26 12.26
C PRO A 163 -7.48 0.14 12.23
N GLY A 164 -6.83 1.25 11.86
CA GLY A 164 -5.38 1.36 11.73
C GLY A 164 -4.75 0.96 10.42
N TYR A 165 -5.56 0.68 9.41
CA TYR A 165 -5.09 0.43 8.04
C TYR A 165 -5.74 1.43 7.08
N GLY A 166 -4.96 1.90 6.11
CA GLY A 166 -5.42 2.85 5.10
C GLY A 166 -6.14 2.18 3.93
N LYS A 167 -6.72 2.99 3.05
CA LYS A 167 -7.40 2.56 1.81
C LYS A 167 -6.39 2.23 0.71
N ILE A 168 -5.60 1.17 0.91
CA ILE A 168 -4.54 0.74 -0.02
C ILE A 168 -4.88 -0.51 -0.83
N MET A 169 -5.87 -1.29 -0.40
CA MET A 169 -6.25 -2.53 -1.07
C MET A 169 -7.01 -2.20 -2.37
N PRO A 170 -6.55 -2.66 -3.54
CA PRO A 170 -7.26 -2.46 -4.80
C PRO A 170 -8.52 -3.34 -4.88
N GLU A 171 -9.48 -2.90 -5.68
CA GLU A 171 -10.61 -3.74 -6.08
C GLU A 171 -10.09 -4.88 -6.97
N VAL A 172 -10.10 -6.12 -6.47
CA VAL A 172 -9.34 -7.23 -7.09
C VAL A 172 -9.87 -7.67 -8.45
N TRP A 173 -11.10 -7.29 -8.78
CA TRP A 173 -11.75 -7.55 -10.07
C TRP A 173 -11.40 -6.51 -11.14
N LYS A 174 -10.77 -5.38 -10.78
CA LYS A 174 -10.23 -4.37 -11.69
C LYS A 174 -8.75 -4.61 -12.00
N ASN A 175 -8.24 -3.96 -13.04
CA ASN A 175 -6.80 -3.90 -13.29
C ASN A 175 -6.08 -3.27 -12.08
N PRO A 176 -4.84 -3.69 -11.77
CA PRO A 176 -4.00 -4.60 -12.53
C PRO A 176 -4.20 -6.10 -12.21
N ILE A 177 -5.02 -6.44 -11.20
CA ILE A 177 -5.19 -7.82 -10.72
C ILE A 177 -6.18 -8.62 -11.60
N ALA A 178 -7.32 -8.00 -11.93
CA ALA A 178 -8.33 -8.51 -12.86
C ALA A 178 -8.76 -9.97 -12.59
N LEU A 179 -9.13 -10.27 -11.33
CA LEU A 179 -9.67 -11.59 -10.99
C LEU A 179 -11.08 -11.82 -11.59
N THR A 180 -11.30 -13.03 -12.09
CA THR A 180 -12.62 -13.49 -12.51
C THR A 180 -13.48 -13.83 -11.29
N LYS A 181 -14.80 -13.92 -11.49
CA LYS A 181 -15.73 -14.25 -10.41
C LYS A 181 -15.35 -15.59 -9.77
N VAL A 182 -15.01 -16.56 -10.61
CA VAL A 182 -14.62 -17.92 -10.24
C VAL A 182 -13.31 -17.91 -9.44
N GLU A 183 -12.35 -17.07 -9.84
CA GLU A 183 -11.10 -16.91 -9.09
C GLU A 183 -11.34 -16.25 -7.72
N ILE A 184 -12.23 -15.25 -7.65
CA ILE A 184 -12.61 -14.59 -6.40
C ILE A 184 -13.34 -15.58 -5.46
N GLU A 185 -14.23 -16.41 -5.99
CA GLU A 185 -14.88 -17.48 -5.24
C GLU A 185 -13.87 -18.45 -4.61
N ALA A 186 -12.84 -18.85 -5.37
CA ALA A 186 -11.77 -19.71 -4.86
C ALA A 186 -10.95 -19.01 -3.76
N VAL A 187 -10.58 -17.73 -3.97
CA VAL A 187 -9.86 -16.94 -2.95
C VAL A 187 -10.69 -16.80 -1.67
N ILE A 188 -12.01 -16.58 -1.77
CA ILE A 188 -12.89 -16.54 -0.60
C ILE A 188 -12.87 -17.88 0.14
N ALA A 189 -12.96 -19.02 -0.57
CA ALA A 189 -12.88 -20.34 0.06
C ALA A 189 -11.56 -20.54 0.82
N PHE A 190 -10.44 -20.11 0.24
CA PHE A 190 -9.14 -20.12 0.92
C PHE A 190 -9.09 -19.23 2.16
N LEU A 191 -9.64 -18.02 2.08
CA LEU A 191 -9.70 -17.11 3.24
C LEU A 191 -10.62 -17.64 4.34
N GLN A 192 -11.73 -18.28 3.98
CA GLN A 192 -12.59 -18.97 4.95
C GLN A 192 -11.88 -20.14 5.62
N SER A 193 -11.03 -20.88 4.90
CA SER A 193 -10.26 -21.99 5.48
C SER A 193 -9.18 -21.55 6.47
N GLN A 194 -8.84 -20.25 6.52
CA GLN A 194 -8.01 -19.66 7.59
C GLN A 194 -8.84 -19.56 8.88
N GLY A 195 -9.11 -20.68 9.53
CA GLY A 195 -9.75 -20.77 10.85
C GLY A 195 -11.29 -20.86 10.85
N GLY A 196 -11.95 -20.80 9.69
CA GLY A 196 -13.41 -20.91 9.54
C GLY A 196 -13.88 -22.14 8.75
N GLU A 197 -15.20 -22.26 8.56
CA GLU A 197 -15.82 -23.27 7.69
C GLU A 197 -16.04 -22.68 6.29
N ILE A 198 -15.66 -23.43 5.26
CA ILE A 198 -15.85 -23.04 3.85
C ILE A 198 -17.34 -23.16 3.52
N ASP A 199 -17.94 -22.06 3.04
CA ASP A 199 -19.31 -22.07 2.55
C ASP A 199 -19.31 -22.23 1.03
N PRO A 200 -19.78 -23.38 0.48
CA PRO A 200 -19.74 -23.65 -0.95
C PRO A 200 -20.86 -22.95 -1.75
N THR A 201 -21.74 -22.19 -1.10
CA THR A 201 -22.88 -21.55 -1.77
C THR A 201 -22.39 -20.47 -2.77
N PRO A 202 -22.66 -20.57 -4.08
CA PRO A 202 -22.27 -19.51 -5.02
C PRO A 202 -22.92 -18.17 -4.65
N PHE A 203 -22.22 -17.06 -4.88
CA PHE A 203 -22.77 -15.72 -4.64
C PHE A 203 -23.04 -14.99 -5.96
N ASP A 204 -23.98 -14.04 -5.94
CA ASP A 204 -24.17 -13.13 -7.05
C ASP A 204 -23.20 -11.97 -6.93
N GLU A 205 -22.53 -11.65 -8.03
CA GLU A 205 -21.52 -10.61 -8.05
C GLU A 205 -22.14 -9.25 -7.72
N PRO A 206 -21.58 -8.46 -6.78
CA PRO A 206 -22.14 -7.17 -6.39
C PRO A 206 -21.84 -6.05 -7.41
N ILE A 207 -21.46 -6.42 -8.64
CA ILE A 207 -21.02 -5.50 -9.69
C ILE A 207 -21.63 -5.90 -11.04
N ASN A 208 -21.70 -4.93 -11.95
CA ASN A 208 -21.98 -5.20 -13.35
C ASN A 208 -20.65 -5.17 -14.14
N ARG A 209 -20.11 -6.34 -14.47
CA ARG A 209 -18.85 -6.44 -15.24
C ARG A 209 -18.92 -5.78 -16.62
N ALA A 210 -20.10 -5.58 -17.21
CA ALA A 210 -20.23 -4.84 -18.47
C ALA A 210 -19.89 -3.35 -18.31
N ASP A 211 -20.09 -2.80 -17.12
CA ASP A 211 -19.71 -1.43 -16.79
C ASP A 211 -18.20 -1.34 -16.46
N ALA A 212 -17.56 -2.46 -16.09
CA ALA A 212 -16.13 -2.56 -15.77
C ALA A 212 -15.19 -2.34 -16.96
N ASP A 213 -15.52 -2.93 -18.12
CA ASP A 213 -14.82 -2.65 -19.39
C ASP A 213 -15.08 -1.20 -19.83
N THR A 214 -16.24 -0.66 -19.44
CA THR A 214 -16.67 0.71 -19.68
C THR A 214 -16.06 1.71 -18.68
N THR A 215 -15.30 1.27 -17.68
CA THR A 215 -14.40 2.14 -16.91
C THR A 215 -13.03 2.31 -17.59
N THR A 216 -12.85 1.70 -18.77
CA THR A 216 -12.05 2.28 -19.86
C THR A 216 -12.94 2.95 -20.91
N VAL A 217 -14.04 3.59 -20.49
CA VAL A 217 -14.25 4.95 -20.97
C VAL A 217 -12.96 5.63 -20.56
N THR A 218 -12.05 5.71 -21.53
CA THR A 218 -11.20 6.86 -21.73
C THR A 218 -12.10 8.05 -21.44
N LEU A 219 -12.22 8.40 -20.16
CA LEU A 219 -12.63 9.72 -19.77
C LEU A 219 -11.56 10.51 -20.48
N GLU A 220 -11.95 11.15 -21.58
CA GLU A 220 -11.08 12.10 -22.25
C GLU A 220 -10.49 12.92 -21.12
N PRO A 221 -9.15 12.92 -20.96
CA PRO A 221 -8.56 13.48 -19.76
C PRO A 221 -9.12 14.88 -19.61
N LEU A 222 -9.64 15.20 -18.41
CA LEU A 222 -10.36 16.46 -18.15
C LEU A 222 -9.52 17.67 -18.58
N LEU A 223 -8.20 17.47 -18.71
CA LEU A 223 -7.28 18.33 -19.45
C LEU A 223 -6.54 17.53 -20.54
N THR A 224 -6.39 18.14 -21.72
CA THR A 224 -5.59 17.64 -22.84
C THR A 224 -4.09 17.78 -22.56
N GLY A 225 -3.59 17.07 -21.55
CA GLY A 225 -2.17 17.02 -21.20
C GLY A 225 -1.38 16.11 -22.14
N ASP A 226 -0.09 16.41 -22.28
CA ASP A 226 0.88 15.62 -23.04
C ASP A 226 1.67 14.70 -22.10
N ILE A 227 1.64 13.40 -22.36
CA ILE A 227 2.26 12.36 -21.53
C ILE A 227 3.79 12.54 -21.46
N GLU A 228 4.45 12.89 -22.56
CA GLU A 228 5.91 13.05 -22.58
C GLU A 228 6.33 14.30 -21.80
N LYS A 229 5.59 15.40 -21.97
CA LYS A 229 5.78 16.60 -21.14
C LYS A 229 5.51 16.31 -19.67
N GLY A 230 4.49 15.51 -19.37
CA GLY A 230 4.14 15.11 -18.01
C GLY A 230 5.23 14.32 -17.34
N ARG A 231 5.82 13.36 -18.07
CA ARG A 231 7.01 12.62 -17.62
C ARG A 231 8.18 13.56 -17.32
N LYS A 232 8.37 14.61 -18.14
CA LYS A 232 9.39 15.63 -17.87
C LYS A 232 9.06 16.43 -16.61
N VAL A 233 7.82 16.85 -16.39
CA VAL A 233 7.40 17.56 -15.16
C VAL A 233 7.66 16.70 -13.92
N PHE A 234 7.32 15.40 -13.97
CA PHE A 234 7.56 14.44 -12.89
C PHE A 234 9.05 14.36 -12.48
N ILE A 235 9.96 14.48 -13.46
CA ILE A 235 11.41 14.46 -13.23
C ILE A 235 11.90 15.84 -12.76
N ASP A 236 11.55 16.90 -13.48
CA ASP A 236 12.05 18.27 -13.26
C ASP A 236 11.56 18.87 -11.93
N THR A 237 10.37 18.47 -11.47
CA THR A 237 9.79 18.87 -10.18
C THR A 237 10.18 17.91 -9.06
N ALA A 238 11.15 17.02 -9.34
CA ALA A 238 11.73 16.08 -8.39
C ALA A 238 10.74 15.07 -7.76
N CYS A 239 9.56 14.81 -8.33
CA CYS A 239 8.68 13.74 -7.86
C CYS A 239 9.41 12.37 -7.87
N VAL A 240 10.28 12.19 -8.88
CA VAL A 240 11.15 11.02 -9.07
C VAL A 240 12.17 10.81 -7.93
N SER A 241 12.45 11.82 -7.08
CA SER A 241 13.37 11.64 -5.95
C SER A 241 12.81 10.72 -4.87
N CYS A 242 11.48 10.63 -4.76
CA CYS A 242 10.81 9.83 -3.74
C CYS A 242 9.92 8.72 -4.35
N HIS A 243 9.26 8.99 -5.47
CA HIS A 243 8.37 8.05 -6.14
C HIS A 243 9.11 7.26 -7.23
N VAL A 244 8.96 5.94 -7.20
CA VAL A 244 9.45 5.04 -8.24
C VAL A 244 8.38 4.85 -9.31
N VAL A 245 8.80 4.88 -10.57
CA VAL A 245 7.98 4.54 -11.74
C VAL A 245 8.80 3.67 -12.68
N GLN A 246 8.27 2.53 -13.09
CA GLN A 246 8.90 1.62 -14.05
C GLN A 246 9.17 2.33 -15.38
N GLY A 247 10.39 2.16 -15.89
CA GLY A 247 10.82 2.84 -17.13
C GLY A 247 11.19 4.31 -16.95
N VAL A 248 11.11 4.87 -15.73
CA VAL A 248 11.71 6.17 -15.39
C VAL A 248 12.97 5.90 -14.56
N GLU A 249 14.09 6.50 -14.96
CA GLU A 249 15.33 6.37 -14.18
C GLU A 249 15.21 7.18 -12.88
N ASN A 250 15.12 6.49 -11.74
CA ASN A 250 15.22 7.13 -10.44
C ASN A 250 16.67 7.55 -10.17
N PRO A 251 16.91 8.75 -9.61
CA PRO A 251 18.22 9.11 -9.10
C PRO A 251 18.65 8.07 -8.06
N LYS A 252 19.94 7.68 -8.06
CA LYS A 252 20.42 6.65 -7.13
C LYS A 252 20.40 7.18 -5.70
N ALA A 253 20.07 6.32 -4.74
CA ALA A 253 20.22 6.64 -3.33
C ALA A 253 21.66 7.10 -3.04
N GLY A 254 21.83 8.36 -2.62
CA GLY A 254 23.13 8.98 -2.34
C GLY A 254 23.73 9.84 -3.47
N ASP A 255 23.06 10.02 -4.62
CA ASP A 255 23.40 11.11 -5.54
C ASP A 255 22.88 12.43 -4.97
N GLU A 256 23.77 13.43 -4.84
CA GLU A 256 23.41 14.76 -4.37
C GLU A 256 22.49 15.45 -5.38
N ASN A 257 21.21 15.55 -5.05
CA ASN A 257 20.49 16.81 -5.24
C ASN A 257 20.33 17.42 -3.85
N VAL A 258 20.78 18.66 -3.74
CA VAL A 258 20.83 19.43 -2.49
C VAL A 258 19.41 19.47 -1.90
N ASP A 259 19.30 19.08 -0.63
CA ASP A 259 18.16 19.31 0.29
C ASP A 259 17.10 18.21 0.53
N PHE A 260 17.19 16.98 0.00
CA PHE A 260 16.24 15.92 0.40
C PHE A 260 16.90 14.55 0.70
N GLU A 261 16.63 14.01 1.89
CA GLU A 261 16.80 12.58 2.16
C GLU A 261 15.81 11.82 1.28
N VAL A 262 16.28 10.82 0.52
CA VAL A 262 15.41 9.95 -0.28
C VAL A 262 14.56 9.13 0.69
N VAL A 263 13.34 9.61 0.96
CA VAL A 263 12.32 8.89 1.72
C VAL A 263 11.62 7.91 0.78
N THR A 264 11.31 6.70 1.26
CA THR A 264 10.51 5.74 0.49
C THR A 264 9.07 6.25 0.40
N ALA A 265 8.65 6.75 -0.76
CA ALA A 265 7.25 7.06 -1.06
C ALA A 265 6.55 5.87 -1.76
N PRO A 266 5.22 5.91 -1.95
CA PRO A 266 4.52 4.89 -2.73
C PRO A 266 5.06 4.77 -4.15
N GLU A 267 5.13 3.53 -4.64
CA GLU A 267 5.45 3.21 -6.03
C GLU A 267 4.26 3.60 -6.91
N LEU A 268 4.51 4.22 -8.07
CA LEU A 268 3.46 4.82 -8.91
C LEU A 268 3.29 4.18 -10.30
N SER A 269 3.99 3.08 -10.63
CA SER A 269 3.89 2.44 -11.96
C SER A 269 2.48 2.03 -12.37
N ASP A 270 1.65 1.76 -11.36
CA ASP A 270 0.31 1.22 -11.53
C ASP A 270 -0.73 2.17 -10.89
N VAL A 271 -0.36 3.42 -10.60
CA VAL A 271 -1.19 4.35 -9.83
C VAL A 271 -2.56 4.58 -10.47
N ALA A 272 -2.63 4.64 -11.80
CA ALA A 272 -3.88 4.85 -12.53
C ALA A 272 -4.72 3.57 -12.69
N ALA A 273 -4.15 2.40 -12.40
CA ALA A 273 -4.92 1.17 -12.29
C ALA A 273 -5.66 1.09 -10.94
N VAL A 274 -5.07 1.65 -9.89
CA VAL A 274 -5.59 1.56 -8.52
C VAL A 274 -6.45 2.77 -8.14
N TYR A 275 -6.08 3.97 -8.60
CA TYR A 275 -6.71 5.22 -8.19
C TYR A 275 -7.26 6.02 -9.36
N GLU A 276 -8.39 6.68 -9.14
CA GLU A 276 -8.98 7.60 -10.11
C GLU A 276 -8.12 8.87 -10.25
N MET A 277 -8.16 9.50 -11.44
CA MET A 277 -7.41 10.73 -11.72
C MET A 277 -7.65 11.83 -10.67
N ARG A 278 -8.88 11.95 -10.17
CA ARG A 278 -9.23 12.95 -9.15
C ARG A 278 -8.55 12.70 -7.81
N TYR A 279 -8.36 11.43 -7.43
CA TYR A 279 -7.59 11.09 -6.24
C TYR A 279 -6.14 11.52 -6.42
N ILE A 280 -5.53 11.19 -7.57
CA ILE A 280 -4.14 11.56 -7.88
C ILE A 280 -3.95 13.08 -7.86
N GLU A 281 -4.86 13.83 -8.48
CA GLU A 281 -4.87 15.30 -8.46
C GLU A 281 -4.96 15.85 -7.04
N GLU A 282 -5.87 15.32 -6.23
CA GLU A 282 -6.04 15.74 -4.84
C GLU A 282 -4.80 15.42 -3.99
N SER A 283 -4.17 14.26 -4.17
CA SER A 283 -2.93 13.91 -3.46
C SER A 283 -1.77 14.84 -3.80
N ILE A 284 -1.72 15.39 -5.02
CA ILE A 284 -0.68 16.37 -5.40
C ILE A 284 -0.99 17.76 -4.85
N LEU A 285 -2.26 18.17 -4.91
CA LEU A 285 -2.67 19.52 -4.49
C LEU A 285 -2.81 19.66 -2.97
N LEU A 286 -3.20 18.58 -2.29
CA LEU A 286 -3.52 18.52 -0.87
C LEU A 286 -2.88 17.26 -0.25
N PRO A 287 -1.54 17.14 -0.22
CA PRO A 287 -0.84 15.92 0.19
C PRO A 287 -1.09 15.51 1.65
N HIS A 288 -1.55 16.42 2.50
CA HIS A 288 -1.89 16.15 3.90
C HIS A 288 -3.32 15.65 4.09
N LYS A 289 -4.18 15.69 3.07
CA LYS A 289 -5.60 15.37 3.19
C LYS A 289 -5.87 13.88 3.37
N GLU A 290 -5.16 13.04 2.62
CA GLU A 290 -5.23 11.59 2.74
C GLU A 290 -3.82 11.03 2.63
N ILE A 291 -3.31 10.51 3.74
CA ILE A 291 -1.95 9.97 3.83
C ILE A 291 -2.06 8.45 3.86
N LEU A 292 -1.33 7.77 2.97
CA LEU A 292 -1.31 6.31 2.97
C LEU A 292 -0.56 5.80 4.22
N SER A 293 -1.16 4.81 4.88
CA SER A 293 -0.59 4.17 6.06
C SER A 293 0.85 3.68 5.80
N GLY A 294 1.76 3.99 6.74
CA GLY A 294 3.18 3.67 6.62
C GLY A 294 4.00 4.69 5.83
N TYR A 295 3.39 5.79 5.37
CA TYR A 295 4.08 6.88 4.67
C TYR A 295 3.98 8.23 5.36
N GLY A 296 3.07 8.42 6.31
CA GLY A 296 3.01 9.64 7.10
C GLY A 296 4.08 9.68 8.18
N ASN A 297 4.54 10.89 8.48
CA ASN A 297 5.43 11.16 9.60
C ASN A 297 4.63 11.77 10.75
N VAL A 298 4.97 11.40 11.96
CA VAL A 298 4.39 11.93 13.19
C VAL A 298 5.50 12.42 14.12
N LYS A 299 5.22 13.54 14.77
CA LYS A 299 6.06 14.08 15.84
C LYS A 299 5.22 14.19 17.10
N VAL A 300 5.52 13.35 18.08
CA VAL A 300 4.76 13.26 19.34
C VAL A 300 5.69 13.17 20.52
N THR A 301 5.32 13.84 21.61
CA THR A 301 6.01 13.68 22.91
C THR A 301 5.15 12.81 23.80
N SER A 302 5.75 11.77 24.37
CA SER A 302 5.07 10.88 25.32
C SER A 302 5.96 10.67 26.53
N LYS A 303 5.46 10.99 27.73
CA LYS A 303 6.19 10.88 28.99
C LYS A 303 7.53 11.64 28.96
N GLY A 304 7.54 12.81 28.31
CA GLY A 304 8.72 13.67 28.15
C GLY A 304 9.73 13.18 27.11
N VAL A 305 9.45 12.11 26.36
CA VAL A 305 10.31 11.61 25.28
C VAL A 305 9.71 12.01 23.93
N LEU A 306 10.50 12.70 23.11
CA LEU A 306 10.13 13.07 21.75
C LEU A 306 10.35 11.89 20.80
N TYR A 307 9.30 11.53 20.07
CA TYR A 307 9.33 10.57 18.97
C TYR A 307 9.06 11.33 17.67
N ASP A 308 9.99 11.25 16.74
CA ASP A 308 9.90 11.85 15.40
C ASP A 308 10.23 10.77 14.38
N GLY A 309 9.24 10.37 13.58
CA GLY A 309 9.39 9.25 12.67
C GLY A 309 8.13 8.88 11.91
N THR A 310 8.16 7.75 11.22
CA THR A 310 7.07 7.29 10.36
C THR A 310 5.98 6.59 11.18
N LEU A 311 4.72 6.96 10.96
CA LEU A 311 3.56 6.29 11.53
C LEU A 311 3.34 4.95 10.82
N VAL A 312 3.56 3.85 11.53
CA VAL A 312 3.41 2.49 10.99
C VAL A 312 1.96 2.01 11.10
N SER A 313 1.31 2.29 12.24
CA SER A 313 -0.10 1.95 12.48
C SER A 313 -0.68 2.80 13.61
N GLN A 314 -2.01 2.93 13.63
CA GLN A 314 -2.75 3.68 14.64
C GLN A 314 -4.09 2.99 14.93
N ASP A 315 -4.43 2.70 16.17
CA ASP A 315 -5.78 2.28 16.56
C ASP A 315 -6.37 3.26 17.60
N GLU A 316 -7.53 2.93 18.17
CA GLU A 316 -8.21 3.79 19.16
C GLU A 316 -7.46 3.93 20.50
N GLU A 317 -6.46 3.07 20.77
CA GLU A 317 -5.72 3.06 22.04
C GLU A 317 -4.26 3.48 21.88
N LYS A 318 -3.64 3.21 20.72
CA LYS A 318 -2.19 3.36 20.53
C LYS A 318 -1.78 3.65 19.09
N ILE A 319 -0.56 4.16 18.98
CA ILE A 319 0.17 4.32 17.72
C ILE A 319 1.47 3.53 17.76
N VAL A 320 1.96 3.16 16.58
CA VAL A 320 3.30 2.61 16.39
C VAL A 320 4.10 3.57 15.53
N VAL A 321 5.17 4.14 16.11
CA VAL A 321 6.04 5.10 15.44
C VAL A 321 7.40 4.46 15.20
N LYS A 322 7.89 4.50 13.97
CA LYS A 322 9.22 4.02 13.60
C LYS A 322 10.19 5.19 13.53
N THR A 323 11.14 5.22 14.46
CA THR A 323 12.20 6.23 14.50
C THR A 323 13.48 5.65 13.91
N LYS A 324 14.28 6.49 13.25
CA LYS A 324 15.59 6.13 12.70
C LYS A 324 16.70 6.85 13.46
N ALA A 325 17.67 6.11 13.99
CA ALA A 325 18.83 6.68 14.66
C ALA A 325 19.89 7.17 13.66
N ASP A 326 20.85 7.98 14.12
CA ASP A 326 21.95 8.54 13.29
C ASP A 326 22.81 7.46 12.60
N ASP A 327 22.85 6.24 13.14
CA ASP A 327 23.56 5.10 12.55
C ASP A 327 22.73 4.33 11.50
N GLY A 328 21.52 4.79 11.22
CA GLY A 328 20.57 4.19 10.28
C GLY A 328 19.71 3.07 10.89
N THR A 329 19.85 2.77 12.19
CA THR A 329 19.03 1.74 12.85
C THR A 329 17.59 2.23 13.02
N GLU A 330 16.64 1.48 12.48
CA GLU A 330 15.21 1.73 12.67
C GLU A 330 14.69 1.00 13.93
N THR A 331 13.90 1.69 14.74
CA THR A 331 13.26 1.13 15.95
C THR A 331 11.78 1.51 15.96
N GLU A 332 10.92 0.53 16.21
CA GLU A 332 9.48 0.76 16.38
C GLU A 332 9.13 0.96 17.86
N HIS A 333 8.35 2.01 18.14
CA HIS A 333 7.87 2.36 19.47
C HIS A 333 6.35 2.29 19.50
N THR A 334 5.80 1.51 20.43
CA THR A 334 4.35 1.51 20.68
C THR A 334 4.05 2.54 21.76
N ILE A 335 3.23 3.53 21.43
CA ILE A 335 2.87 4.66 22.29
C ILE A 335 1.36 4.62 22.50
N LEU A 336 0.91 4.59 23.76
CA LEU A 336 -0.52 4.72 24.06
C LEU A 336 -0.95 6.17 23.80
N LEU A 337 -2.10 6.38 23.17
CA LEU A 337 -2.66 7.72 22.95
C LEU A 337 -2.86 8.46 24.28
N SER A 338 -3.15 7.73 25.36
CA SER A 338 -3.26 8.28 26.72
C SER A 338 -1.92 8.72 27.34
N ASP A 339 -0.79 8.20 26.83
CA ASP A 339 0.56 8.54 27.31
C ASP A 339 1.16 9.74 26.56
N ILE A 340 0.52 10.20 25.48
CA ILE A 340 0.92 11.43 24.78
C ILE A 340 0.75 12.62 25.74
N ASP A 341 1.77 13.47 25.78
CA ASP A 341 1.79 14.64 26.63
C ASP A 341 0.82 15.69 26.11
N GLU A 342 0.11 16.37 27.02
CA GLU A 342 -0.71 17.51 26.64
C GLU A 342 0.18 18.72 26.30
N GLU A 343 -0.15 19.39 25.21
CA GLU A 343 0.47 20.66 24.83
C GLU A 343 -0.52 21.82 24.98
N PRO A 344 -0.03 23.06 25.21
CA PRO A 344 -0.89 24.22 25.27
C PRO A 344 -1.49 24.57 23.91
N ILE A 345 -2.75 25.00 23.93
CA ILE A 345 -3.53 25.40 22.76
C ILE A 345 -3.79 26.90 22.84
N THR A 346 -3.31 27.62 21.83
CA THR A 346 -3.43 29.08 21.73
C THR A 346 -4.57 29.51 20.82
N ASP A 347 -4.99 28.65 19.90
CA ASP A 347 -6.12 28.87 18.99
C ASP A 347 -7.07 27.68 19.08
N LEU A 348 -8.33 27.94 19.44
CA LEU A 348 -9.37 26.93 19.55
C LEU A 348 -10.17 26.78 18.24
N SER A 349 -9.86 27.57 17.20
CA SER A 349 -10.74 27.69 16.03
C SER A 349 -10.94 26.37 15.26
N ASN A 350 -9.89 25.56 15.08
CA ASN A 350 -9.91 24.34 14.27
C ASN A 350 -9.14 23.19 14.95
N LEU A 351 -9.61 22.76 16.14
CA LEU A 351 -8.92 21.75 16.95
C LEU A 351 -8.71 20.42 16.21
N LEU A 352 -9.73 19.89 15.56
CA LEU A 352 -9.66 18.60 14.85
C LEU A 352 -8.73 18.68 13.64
N ASP A 353 -8.81 19.76 12.85
CA ASP A 353 -7.93 19.98 11.69
C ASP A 353 -6.47 20.22 12.10
N ASP A 354 -6.26 20.81 13.28
CA ASP A 354 -4.95 20.93 13.89
C ASP A 354 -4.47 19.59 14.49
N GLY A 355 -5.28 18.53 14.49
CA GLY A 355 -4.92 17.18 14.94
C GLY A 355 -5.04 16.94 16.44
N TYR A 356 -5.75 17.80 17.17
CA TYR A 356 -6.10 17.53 18.56
C TYR A 356 -7.20 16.46 18.61
N PHE A 357 -6.97 15.43 19.43
CA PHE A 357 -7.96 14.37 19.67
C PHE A 357 -8.51 14.42 21.11
N THR A 358 -7.83 15.14 22.01
CA THR A 358 -8.39 15.52 23.32
C THR A 358 -8.24 17.01 23.55
N VAL A 359 -9.11 17.55 24.39
CA VAL A 359 -8.99 18.93 24.86
C VAL A 359 -9.35 19.00 26.34
N THR A 360 -8.64 19.89 27.04
CA THR A 360 -8.82 20.24 28.44
C THR A 360 -9.07 21.76 28.48
N ILE A 361 -10.33 22.14 28.69
CA ILE A 361 -10.79 23.53 28.70
C ILE A 361 -11.32 23.87 30.09
N THR A 362 -10.97 25.04 30.61
CA THR A 362 -11.57 25.58 31.84
C THR A 362 -12.54 26.70 31.46
N PRO A 363 -13.86 26.52 31.63
CA PRO A 363 -14.85 27.55 31.29
C PRO A 363 -14.64 28.84 32.10
N ALA A 364 -14.92 30.00 31.53
CA ALA A 364 -14.75 31.29 32.19
C ALA A 364 -15.55 31.43 33.51
N ASP A 365 -16.66 30.72 33.64
CA ASP A 365 -17.56 30.74 34.80
C ASP A 365 -17.31 29.61 35.82
N SER A 366 -16.29 28.77 35.60
CA SER A 366 -15.99 27.59 36.42
C SER A 366 -14.49 27.42 36.66
N ASP A 367 -14.10 27.00 37.86
CA ASP A 367 -12.71 26.60 38.16
C ASP A 367 -12.45 25.11 37.87
N ILE A 368 -13.47 24.37 37.42
CA ILE A 368 -13.38 22.94 37.14
C ILE A 368 -13.09 22.76 35.65
N PRO A 369 -11.90 22.24 35.29
CA PRO A 369 -11.58 21.93 33.89
C PRO A 369 -12.43 20.76 33.39
N ILE A 370 -12.85 20.87 32.13
CA ILE A 370 -13.51 19.82 31.37
C ILE A 370 -12.46 19.21 30.44
N SER A 371 -12.12 17.95 30.67
CA SER A 371 -11.12 17.20 29.89
C SER A 371 -11.77 15.97 29.27
N GLY A 372 -11.61 15.80 27.97
CA GLY A 372 -12.21 14.69 27.24
C GLY A 372 -11.72 14.54 25.80
N GLU A 373 -12.17 13.47 25.17
CA GLU A 373 -11.96 13.20 23.73
C GLU A 373 -12.85 14.12 22.90
N ILE A 374 -12.32 14.72 21.84
CA ILE A 374 -13.10 15.57 20.93
C ILE A 374 -13.92 14.66 20.00
N VAL A 375 -15.24 14.82 20.03
CA VAL A 375 -16.17 14.02 19.20
C VAL A 375 -16.68 14.82 18.00
N GLU A 376 -16.94 16.11 18.20
CA GLU A 376 -17.48 17.01 17.19
C GLU A 376 -17.01 18.43 17.47
N GLU A 377 -16.81 19.21 16.42
CA GLU A 377 -16.38 20.60 16.50
C GLU A 377 -17.24 21.48 15.58
N ASP A 378 -17.74 22.58 16.14
CA ASP A 378 -18.44 23.66 15.44
C ASP A 378 -17.58 24.95 15.48
N ALA A 379 -18.02 26.02 14.80
CA ALA A 379 -17.29 27.29 14.80
C ALA A 379 -17.04 27.87 16.20
N ASP A 380 -18.03 27.78 17.10
CA ASP A 380 -17.99 28.42 18.43
C ASP A 380 -17.92 27.41 19.59
N THR A 381 -18.12 26.11 19.33
CA THR A 381 -18.22 25.09 20.38
C THR A 381 -17.47 23.82 20.02
N VAL A 382 -17.06 23.07 21.04
CA VAL A 382 -16.48 21.73 20.90
C VAL A 382 -17.25 20.75 21.78
N THR A 383 -17.60 19.58 21.23
CA THR A 383 -18.24 18.49 21.96
C THR A 383 -17.18 17.51 22.43
N VAL A 384 -17.07 17.35 23.74
CA VAL A 384 -16.09 16.48 24.39
C VAL A 384 -16.75 15.31 25.10
N LYS A 385 -16.20 14.12 24.95
CA LYS A 385 -16.62 12.92 25.68
C LYS A 385 -15.83 12.78 26.97
N VAL A 386 -16.55 12.82 28.08
CA VAL A 386 -16.01 12.71 29.44
C VAL A 386 -16.56 11.42 30.05
N GLY A 387 -15.79 10.34 29.96
CA GLY A 387 -16.26 9.00 30.34
C GLY A 387 -17.30 8.47 29.36
N GLU A 388 -18.53 8.21 29.82
CA GLU A 388 -19.64 7.72 28.98
C GLU A 388 -20.57 8.86 28.50
N GLU A 389 -20.39 10.08 28.99
CA GLU A 389 -21.25 11.23 28.69
C GLU A 389 -20.53 12.24 27.77
N THR A 390 -21.30 12.94 26.94
CA THR A 390 -20.81 14.02 26.08
C THR A 390 -21.20 15.38 26.65
N GLN A 391 -20.30 16.36 26.60
CA GLN A 391 -20.50 17.73 27.05
C GLN A 391 -20.13 18.71 25.94
N ILE A 392 -20.90 19.78 25.78
CA ILE A 392 -20.62 20.85 24.82
C ILE A 392 -19.93 22.00 25.56
N VAL A 393 -18.79 22.44 25.06
CA VAL A 393 -17.96 23.49 25.66
C VAL A 393 -17.83 24.66 24.69
N SER A 394 -17.99 25.89 25.21
CA SER A 394 -17.77 27.13 24.44
C SER A 394 -16.28 27.34 24.18
N LYS A 395 -15.92 27.68 22.95
CA LYS A 395 -14.55 28.05 22.56
C LYS A 395 -14.21 29.51 22.85
N THR A 396 -15.22 30.34 23.08
CA THR A 396 -15.04 31.78 23.36
C THR A 396 -15.08 32.10 24.85
N ASP A 397 -15.76 31.29 25.65
CA ASP A 397 -15.91 31.50 27.10
C ASP A 397 -14.95 30.62 27.89
N VAL A 398 -13.65 30.82 27.67
CA VAL A 398 -12.58 30.01 28.24
C VAL A 398 -11.65 30.86 29.09
N LYS A 399 -11.26 30.34 30.26
CA LYS A 399 -10.21 30.95 31.08
C LYS A 399 -8.88 30.85 30.37
N MET A 400 -8.25 32.00 30.19
CA MET A 400 -6.91 32.08 29.63
C MET A 400 -5.90 31.83 30.74
N GLN A 401 -4.94 30.93 30.54
CA GLN A 401 -3.76 30.83 31.39
C GLN A 401 -2.60 31.57 30.75
N MET A 402 -1.84 32.31 31.56
CA MET A 402 -0.60 32.93 31.13
C MET A 402 0.58 32.38 31.92
N THR A 403 1.63 32.02 31.19
CA THR A 403 2.93 31.65 31.74
C THR A 403 3.89 32.80 31.50
N LEU A 404 4.50 33.32 32.56
CA LEU A 404 5.56 34.31 32.50
C LEU A 404 6.90 33.66 32.83
N ILE A 405 7.95 34.00 32.08
CA ILE A 405 9.32 33.50 32.31
C ILE A 405 10.22 34.69 32.61
N ASP A 406 10.82 34.70 33.79
CA ASP A 406 11.70 35.78 34.23
C ASP A 406 13.12 35.68 33.63
N TYR A 407 14.02 36.59 34.03
CA TYR A 407 15.40 36.57 33.53
C TYR A 407 16.29 35.45 34.07
N ASP A 408 15.82 34.73 35.09
CA ASP A 408 16.51 33.61 35.74
C ASP A 408 15.89 32.24 35.34
N ASP A 409 15.07 32.22 34.28
CA ASP A 409 14.35 31.05 33.76
C ASP A 409 13.32 30.45 34.74
N VAL A 410 12.79 31.25 35.67
CA VAL A 410 11.72 30.82 36.58
C VAL A 410 10.35 31.07 35.94
N GLU A 411 9.55 30.02 35.85
CA GLU A 411 8.18 30.08 35.30
C GLU A 411 7.15 30.41 36.38
N THR A 412 6.30 31.39 36.10
CA THR A 412 5.10 31.71 36.90
C THR A 412 3.87 31.48 36.03
N VAL A 413 2.96 30.59 36.46
CA VAL A 413 1.74 30.24 35.72
C VAL A 413 0.52 30.68 36.51
N GLY A 414 -0.40 31.39 35.85
CA GLY A 414 -1.65 31.85 36.46
C GLY A 414 -2.79 32.00 35.47
N GLU A 415 -4.00 32.21 35.97
CA GLU A 415 -5.14 32.65 35.15
C GLU A 415 -4.92 34.10 34.75
N HIS A 416 -4.95 34.39 33.45
CA HIS A 416 -4.81 35.73 32.90
C HIS A 416 -6.10 36.52 33.10
N VAL A 417 -5.97 37.71 33.70
CA VAL A 417 -7.10 38.62 33.93
C VAL A 417 -7.05 39.79 32.95
N SER A 418 -5.88 40.43 32.80
CA SER A 418 -5.70 41.56 31.90
C SER A 418 -4.21 41.89 31.65
N GLY A 419 -3.96 42.72 30.65
CA GLY A 419 -2.61 43.16 30.28
C GLY A 419 -1.89 42.21 29.33
N SER A 420 -0.76 42.65 28.81
CA SER A 420 0.10 41.92 27.88
C SER A 420 1.55 42.36 28.09
N LEU A 421 2.49 41.75 27.38
CA LEU A 421 3.91 42.13 27.48
C LEU A 421 4.20 43.56 27.01
N ASP A 422 3.29 44.17 26.26
CA ASP A 422 3.41 45.54 25.75
C ASP A 422 2.74 46.58 26.66
N ASP A 423 2.02 46.13 27.69
CA ASP A 423 1.32 47.01 28.64
C ASP A 423 2.21 47.34 29.84
N ASP A 424 1.79 48.32 30.65
CA ASP A 424 2.53 48.71 31.87
C ASP A 424 2.40 47.67 33.01
N GLU A 425 1.40 46.79 32.94
CA GLU A 425 1.04 45.87 34.01
C GLU A 425 0.30 44.63 33.44
N ILE A 426 0.68 43.45 33.91
CA ILE A 426 -0.06 42.19 33.69
C ILE A 426 -0.70 41.77 35.00
N VAL A 427 -2.00 41.45 34.97
CA VAL A 427 -2.73 40.95 36.13
C VAL A 427 -3.06 39.48 35.91
N MET A 428 -2.63 38.62 36.85
CA MET A 428 -2.92 37.19 36.84
C MET A 428 -3.40 36.72 38.21
N ILE A 429 -4.16 35.63 38.25
CA ILE A 429 -4.47 34.90 39.48
C ILE A 429 -3.49 33.73 39.59
N VAL A 430 -2.57 33.82 40.55
CA VAL A 430 -1.57 32.78 40.87
C VAL A 430 -1.94 32.16 42.22
N ASP A 431 -2.07 30.83 42.28
CA ASP A 431 -2.48 30.10 43.48
C ASP A 431 -3.75 30.66 44.17
N GLY A 432 -4.68 31.21 43.38
CA GLY A 432 -5.94 31.79 43.86
C GLY A 432 -5.83 33.22 44.39
N THR A 433 -4.68 33.88 44.25
CA THR A 433 -4.47 35.28 44.62
C THR A 433 -4.23 36.13 43.38
N GLU A 434 -4.94 37.26 43.28
CA GLU A 434 -4.70 38.24 42.21
C GLU A 434 -3.36 38.95 42.47
N GLU A 435 -2.45 38.81 41.51
CA GLU A 435 -1.11 39.36 41.54
C GLU A 435 -0.87 40.21 40.28
N SER A 436 -0.09 41.27 40.45
CA SER A 436 0.29 42.21 39.41
C SER A 436 1.78 42.08 39.13
N PHE A 437 2.11 42.06 37.84
CA PHE A 437 3.44 41.81 37.32
C PHE A 437 3.86 42.95 36.40
N ASP A 438 5.08 43.44 36.59
CA ASP A 438 5.72 44.39 35.66
C ASP A 438 6.29 43.60 34.47
N PRO A 439 5.81 43.79 33.24
CA PRO A 439 6.29 43.03 32.08
C PRO A 439 7.78 43.19 31.81
N PHE A 440 8.42 44.28 32.28
CA PHE A 440 9.85 44.49 32.13
C PHE A 440 10.71 43.48 32.92
N ASP A 441 10.14 42.80 33.92
CA ASP A 441 10.82 41.77 34.70
C ASP A 441 10.84 40.40 34.00
N PHE A 442 10.17 40.26 32.85
CA PHE A 442 10.01 39.00 32.13
C PHE A 442 10.69 39.03 30.76
N GLN A 443 11.25 37.88 30.37
CA GLN A 443 11.82 37.69 29.04
C GLN A 443 10.75 37.33 28.01
N SER A 444 9.74 36.58 28.45
CA SER A 444 8.64 36.13 27.59
C SER A 444 7.40 35.80 28.39
N GLY A 445 6.28 35.75 27.66
CA GLY A 445 4.97 35.42 28.18
C GLY A 445 4.19 34.66 27.12
N MET A 446 3.51 33.60 27.53
CA MET A 446 2.67 32.79 26.66
C MET A 446 1.26 32.76 27.22
N GLN A 447 0.26 33.06 26.39
CA GLN A 447 -1.15 32.91 26.73
C GLN A 447 -1.69 31.65 26.08
N THR A 448 -2.40 30.84 26.85
CA THR A 448 -2.92 29.54 26.43
C THR A 448 -4.39 29.48 26.85
N LEU A 449 -5.25 29.11 25.93
CA LEU A 449 -6.69 29.02 26.19
C LEU A 449 -7.04 27.65 26.78
N ALA A 450 -6.38 26.61 26.27
CA ALA A 450 -6.63 25.24 26.67
C ALA A 450 -5.34 24.42 26.60
N LYS A 451 -5.46 23.13 26.91
CA LYS A 451 -4.42 22.13 26.63
C LYS A 451 -5.06 20.96 25.90
N GLY A 452 -4.28 20.17 25.19
CA GLY A 452 -4.80 18.97 24.55
C GLY A 452 -3.70 18.06 24.05
N ARG A 453 -4.06 16.81 23.80
CA ARG A 453 -3.17 15.86 23.13
C ARG A 453 -3.38 15.95 21.64
N LYS A 454 -2.27 15.96 20.92
CA LYS A 454 -2.22 16.16 19.49
C LYS A 454 -1.52 15.00 18.82
N LEU A 455 -2.08 14.58 17.70
CA LEU A 455 -1.44 13.64 16.79
C LEU A 455 -1.61 14.19 15.39
N ASN A 456 -0.55 14.83 14.88
CA ASN A 456 -0.50 15.28 13.50
C ASN A 456 0.35 14.35 12.67
N GLU A 457 -0.33 13.56 11.83
CA GLU A 457 0.33 12.89 10.71
C GLU A 457 0.54 13.88 9.58
N ARG A 458 1.78 14.00 9.11
CA ARG A 458 2.14 14.84 7.96
C ARG A 458 2.73 13.98 6.87
N SER A 459 2.21 14.17 5.66
CA SER A 459 2.86 13.66 4.46
C SER A 459 4.28 14.23 4.34
N PRO A 460 5.27 13.41 3.97
CA PRO A 460 6.60 13.87 3.57
C PRO A 460 6.56 14.65 2.24
N MET A 461 5.47 14.55 1.47
CA MET A 461 5.29 15.28 0.22
C MET A 461 5.10 16.78 0.49
N PRO A 462 5.84 17.67 -0.20
CA PRO A 462 5.67 19.12 -0.06
C PRO A 462 4.27 19.60 -0.43
N ASP A 463 3.77 20.63 0.26
CA ASP A 463 2.45 21.25 0.04
C ASP A 463 2.48 22.44 -0.94
N ASN A 464 3.63 22.70 -1.55
CA ASN A 464 3.86 23.87 -2.41
C ASN A 464 3.58 23.62 -3.90
N PHE A 465 3.24 22.39 -4.31
CA PHE A 465 2.92 22.06 -5.70
C PHE A 465 1.77 22.88 -6.32
N PRO A 466 0.70 23.27 -5.61
CA PRO A 466 -0.31 24.19 -6.14
C PRO A 466 0.25 25.56 -6.59
N ILE A 467 1.42 25.94 -6.07
CA ILE A 467 2.09 27.21 -6.39
C ILE A 467 3.19 26.98 -7.43
N LEU A 468 3.89 25.83 -7.35
CA LEU A 468 5.01 25.51 -8.23
C LEU A 468 4.58 25.04 -9.63
N LEU A 469 3.49 24.29 -9.72
CA LEU A 469 3.02 23.72 -10.98
C LEU A 469 2.10 24.70 -11.68
N SER A 470 2.42 25.04 -12.93
CA SER A 470 1.47 25.75 -13.78
C SER A 470 0.26 24.86 -14.10
N VAL A 471 -0.86 25.45 -14.51
CA VAL A 471 -2.04 24.67 -14.94
C VAL A 471 -1.69 23.72 -16.09
N GLU A 472 -0.80 24.13 -17.01
CA GLU A 472 -0.33 23.27 -18.10
C GLU A 472 0.56 22.13 -17.58
N ASP A 473 1.47 22.42 -16.65
CA ASP A 473 2.35 21.38 -16.08
C ASP A 473 1.58 20.37 -15.25
N MET A 474 0.58 20.82 -14.48
CA MET A 474 -0.33 19.93 -13.77
C MET A 474 -1.13 19.05 -14.74
N ALA A 475 -1.67 19.63 -15.81
CA ALA A 475 -2.39 18.87 -16.83
C ALA A 475 -1.50 17.79 -17.47
N ASN A 476 -0.28 18.15 -17.84
CA ASN A 476 0.69 17.22 -18.42
C ASN A 476 1.07 16.13 -17.40
N LEU A 477 1.36 16.50 -16.15
CA LEU A 477 1.70 15.56 -15.08
C LEU A 477 0.58 14.55 -14.83
N LEU A 478 -0.67 15.01 -14.73
CA LEU A 478 -1.82 14.13 -14.58
C LEU A 478 -2.02 13.23 -15.79
N ALA A 479 -1.78 13.72 -17.01
CA ALA A 479 -1.82 12.89 -18.22
C ALA A 479 -0.78 11.76 -18.14
N PHE A 480 0.45 12.06 -17.72
CA PHE A 480 1.49 11.05 -17.50
C PHE A 480 1.08 10.04 -16.42
N LEU A 481 0.71 10.48 -15.22
CA LEU A 481 0.33 9.58 -14.13
C LEU A 481 -0.90 8.74 -14.48
N SER A 482 -1.88 9.29 -15.21
CA SER A 482 -3.06 8.56 -15.68
C SER A 482 -2.73 7.47 -16.70
N SER A 483 -1.56 7.52 -17.34
CA SER A 483 -1.09 6.48 -18.26
C SER A 483 -0.41 5.29 -17.56
N LEU A 484 -0.09 5.43 -16.27
CA LEU A 484 0.63 4.42 -15.48
C LEU A 484 -0.33 3.36 -14.94
N THR A 485 -0.67 2.39 -15.78
CA THR A 485 -1.63 1.31 -15.46
C THR A 485 -0.97 -0.05 -15.22
N GLY A 486 0.35 -0.12 -15.09
CA GLY A 486 1.10 -1.39 -14.92
C GLY A 486 1.11 -2.33 -16.12
N ALA A 487 0.51 -1.95 -17.23
CA ALA A 487 0.66 -2.69 -18.48
C ALA A 487 2.11 -2.54 -18.94
N THR A 488 2.86 -3.63 -18.89
CA THR A 488 4.17 -3.73 -19.54
C THR A 488 3.98 -3.26 -20.98
N ALA A 489 4.65 -2.16 -21.33
CA ALA A 489 4.66 -1.64 -22.69
C ALA A 489 4.96 -2.83 -23.62
N THR A 490 3.94 -3.26 -24.37
CA THR A 490 4.17 -4.11 -25.52
C THR A 490 5.07 -3.28 -26.40
N GLU A 491 6.26 -3.80 -26.70
CA GLU A 491 7.18 -3.20 -27.67
C GLU A 491 6.39 -3.01 -28.99
N GLU A 492 5.81 -1.84 -29.18
CA GLU A 492 5.40 -1.40 -30.50
C GLU A 492 6.68 -1.24 -31.30
N THR A 493 6.95 -2.27 -32.08
CA THR A 493 7.97 -2.26 -33.11
C THR A 493 7.59 -1.16 -34.09
N SER A 494 8.22 0.00 -33.95
CA SER A 494 8.17 1.07 -34.94
C SER A 494 8.73 0.53 -36.26
N THR A 495 7.85 0.17 -37.18
CA THR A 495 8.22 0.01 -38.58
C THR A 495 8.55 1.38 -39.13
N ASP A 496 9.84 1.70 -39.18
CA ASP A 496 10.38 2.81 -39.96
C ASP A 496 10.03 2.61 -41.45
N ASP A 497 8.94 3.23 -41.90
CA ASP A 497 8.69 3.50 -43.32
C ASP A 497 9.47 4.75 -43.71
N VAL A 498 10.76 4.58 -44.02
CA VAL A 498 11.54 5.60 -44.70
C VAL A 498 11.19 5.53 -46.19
N GLY A 499 10.16 6.26 -46.57
CA GLY A 499 9.92 6.65 -47.95
C GLY A 499 11.03 7.58 -48.44
N GLU A 500 12.05 7.01 -49.08
CA GLU A 500 13.05 7.76 -49.83
C GLU A 500 12.47 8.14 -51.20
N VAL A 501 12.16 9.43 -51.37
CA VAL A 501 11.85 10.05 -52.66
C VAL A 501 13.05 10.90 -53.08
N THR A 502 13.35 10.84 -54.38
CA THR A 502 14.39 11.53 -55.20
C THR A 502 15.71 10.76 -55.33
N SER A 503 16.33 10.57 -56.49
CA SER A 503 16.13 11.06 -57.87
C SER A 503 17.00 10.25 -58.84
N GLU A 504 16.46 9.84 -59.99
CA GLU A 504 17.07 9.93 -61.35
C GLU A 504 16.01 9.72 -62.44
#